data_AF-A0A382WEM3-F1
#
_entry.id   AF-A0A382WEM3-F1
#
_cell.length_a   1.000
_cell.length_b   1.000
_cell.length_c   1.000
_cell.angle_alpha   90.00
_cell.angle_beta   90.00
_cell.angle_gamma   90.00
#
_symmetry.space_group_name_H-M   'P 1'
#
loop_
_entity.id
_entity.type
_entity.pdbx_description
1 polymer ?
#
loop_
_entity_poly.entity_id
_entity_poly.type
_entity_poly.pdbx_seq_one_letter_code
_entity_poly.pdbx_strand_id
1 'polypeptide(L)'
;MSNKGKVTQVIGAVVDVKFEEKLPKILTALECKIRDSRLVLEVAQHLGESSVRTIAMDGTEGLKRGDEVIDTGNPIKVPVGPETLGRIINVIGEPIDQKGPVKTKD
;
A
#
# COMPACT_ATOMS: atom_id res chain seq x y z
N MET A 1 11.20 10.10 -10.98
CA MET A 1 10.48 8.95 -11.58
C MET A 1 9.89 8.13 -10.45
N SER A 2 8.69 7.59 -10.63
CA SER A 2 8.05 6.71 -9.63
C SER A 2 8.77 5.36 -9.66
N ASN A 3 9.24 4.88 -8.50
CA ASN A 3 9.91 3.59 -8.38
C ASN A 3 8.86 2.48 -8.49
N LYS A 4 8.97 1.63 -9.52
CA LYS A 4 7.95 0.65 -9.90
C LYS A 4 8.45 -0.77 -9.67
N GLY A 5 7.56 -1.62 -9.21
CA GLY A 5 7.75 -3.05 -9.06
C GLY A 5 6.65 -3.85 -9.75
N LYS A 6 6.82 -5.16 -9.79
CA LYS A 6 5.84 -6.12 -10.32
C LYS A 6 5.54 -7.20 -9.31
N VAL A 7 4.28 -7.58 -9.19
CA VAL A 7 3.87 -8.71 -8.35
C VAL A 7 4.46 -10.01 -8.90
N THR A 8 5.16 -10.78 -8.05
CA THR A 8 5.71 -12.09 -8.42
C THR A 8 4.90 -13.24 -7.81
N GLN A 9 4.31 -13.02 -6.63
CA GLN A 9 3.56 -14.04 -5.91
C GLN A 9 2.47 -13.43 -5.04
N VAL A 10 1.34 -14.14 -4.91
CA VAL A 10 0.21 -13.80 -4.03
C VAL A 10 -0.17 -15.05 -3.25
N ILE A 11 -0.07 -15.01 -1.92
CA ILE A 11 -0.50 -16.07 -1.00
C ILE A 11 -1.35 -15.43 0.10
N GLY A 12 -2.67 -15.42 -0.10
CA GLY A 12 -3.59 -14.72 0.80
C GLY A 12 -3.22 -13.24 0.91
N ALA A 13 -3.02 -12.75 2.13
CA ALA A 13 -2.60 -11.37 2.39
C ALA A 13 -1.10 -11.11 2.13
N VAL A 14 -0.30 -12.15 1.88
CA VAL A 14 1.14 -12.01 1.63
C VAL A 14 1.38 -11.87 0.14
N VAL A 15 1.99 -10.76 -0.27
CA VAL A 15 2.29 -10.45 -1.68
C VAL A 15 3.78 -10.18 -1.82
N ASP A 16 4.44 -10.92 -2.71
CA ASP A 16 5.85 -10.68 -3.04
C ASP A 16 5.93 -9.79 -4.29
N VAL A 17 6.77 -8.76 -4.24
CA VAL A 17 6.93 -7.75 -5.28
C VAL A 17 8.41 -7.61 -5.64
N LYS A 18 8.73 -7.63 -6.93
CA LYS A 18 10.09 -7.44 -7.45
C LYS A 18 10.26 -6.04 -8.01
N PHE A 19 11.33 -5.37 -7.61
CA PHE A 19 11.74 -4.06 -8.10
C PHE A 19 12.98 -4.20 -8.97
N GLU A 20 13.08 -3.43 -10.06
CA GLU A 20 14.24 -3.47 -10.95
C GLU A 20 15.32 -2.46 -10.53
N GLU A 21 14.91 -1.30 -10.00
CA GLU A 21 15.82 -0.22 -9.65
C GLU A 21 16.13 -0.18 -8.16
N LYS A 22 15.23 0.40 -7.36
CA LYS A 22 15.45 0.67 -5.95
C LYS A 22 14.58 -0.23 -5.10
N LEU A 23 15.18 -0.91 -4.13
CA LEU A 23 14.44 -1.70 -3.17
C LEU A 23 13.79 -0.78 -2.12
N PRO A 24 12.45 -0.78 -1.95
CA PRO A 24 11.79 0.00 -0.91
C PRO A 24 12.21 -0.48 0.48
N LYS A 25 12.22 0.42 1.47
CA LYS A 25 12.58 0.06 2.86
C LYS A 25 11.48 -0.78 3.49
N ILE A 26 11.82 -1.55 4.53
CA ILE A 26 10.80 -2.16 5.42
C ILE A 26 9.90 -1.05 5.98
N LEU A 27 8.63 -1.36 6.17
CA LEU A 27 7.52 -0.46 6.54
C LEU A 27 7.10 0.52 5.45
N THR A 28 7.69 0.47 4.25
CA THR A 28 7.25 1.35 3.15
C THR A 28 5.91 0.88 2.60
N ALA A 29 4.99 1.81 2.37
CA ALA A 29 3.74 1.57 1.69
C ALA A 29 3.95 1.53 0.18
N LEU A 30 3.37 0.52 -0.46
CA LEU A 30 3.28 0.37 -1.89
C LEU A 30 1.82 0.44 -2.32
N GLU A 31 1.56 0.94 -3.51
CA GLU A 31 0.22 1.05 -4.07
C GLU A 31 0.11 0.24 -5.35
N CYS A 32 -0.97 -0.51 -5.48
CA CYS A 32 -1.34 -1.18 -6.72
C CYS A 32 -2.82 -0.98 -6.99
N LYS A 33 -3.21 -1.12 -8.26
CA LYS A 33 -4.58 -0.94 -8.70
C LYS A 33 -5.21 -2.29 -8.98
N ILE A 34 -6.27 -2.64 -8.25
CA ILE A 34 -7.11 -3.79 -8.54
C ILE A 34 -8.41 -3.27 -9.14
N ARG A 35 -8.58 -3.45 -10.46
CA ARG A 35 -9.72 -2.90 -11.23
C ARG A 35 -9.82 -1.39 -11.01
N ASP A 36 -10.82 -0.90 -10.29
CA ASP A 36 -11.04 0.51 -9.99
C ASP A 36 -10.67 0.90 -8.54
N SER A 37 -10.21 -0.06 -7.75
CA SER A 37 -9.86 0.13 -6.34
C SER A 37 -8.35 0.21 -6.12
N ARG A 38 -7.95 1.05 -5.16
CA ARG A 38 -6.57 1.14 -4.66
C ARG A 38 -6.35 0.05 -3.61
N LEU A 39 -5.30 -0.75 -3.79
CA LEU A 39 -4.82 -1.67 -2.76
C LEU A 39 -3.46 -1.19 -2.27
N VAL A 40 -3.33 -1.08 -0.95
CA VAL A 40 -2.08 -0.73 -0.27
C VAL A 40 -1.41 -2.00 0.25
N LEU A 41 -0.12 -2.12 0.00
CA LEU A 41 0.75 -3.19 0.52
C LEU A 41 1.81 -2.56 1.42
N GLU A 42 2.13 -3.15 2.57
CA GLU A 42 3.24 -2.70 3.42
C GLU A 42 4.41 -3.66 3.31
N VAL A 43 5.62 -3.16 3.06
CA VAL A 43 6.84 -3.98 3.01
C VAL A 43 7.18 -4.52 4.40
N ALA A 44 7.12 -5.84 4.56
CA ALA A 44 7.43 -6.51 5.82
C ALA A 44 8.89 -7.01 5.89
N GLN A 45 9.46 -7.44 4.76
CA GLN A 45 10.83 -7.97 4.71
C GLN A 45 11.43 -7.90 3.31
N HIS A 46 12.77 -7.97 3.25
CA HIS A 46 13.52 -8.12 2.01
C HIS A 46 13.86 -9.60 1.80
N LEU A 47 13.57 -10.12 0.61
CA LEU A 47 13.80 -11.54 0.28
C LEU A 47 15.13 -11.78 -0.44
N GLY A 48 15.82 -10.72 -0.87
CA GLY A 48 16.93 -10.81 -1.82
C GLY A 48 16.46 -10.73 -3.27
N GLU A 49 17.39 -10.77 -4.23
CA GLU A 49 17.10 -10.69 -5.68
C GLU A 49 16.16 -9.55 -6.08
N SER A 50 16.36 -8.39 -5.45
CA SER A 50 15.53 -7.19 -5.61
C SER A 50 14.04 -7.42 -5.36
N SER A 51 13.70 -8.38 -4.48
CA SER A 51 12.33 -8.71 -4.11
C SER A 51 12.04 -8.37 -2.65
N VAL A 52 10.82 -7.90 -2.41
CA VAL A 52 10.28 -7.61 -1.09
C VAL A 52 9.03 -8.46 -0.86
N ARG A 53 8.82 -8.86 0.39
CA ARG A 53 7.56 -9.44 0.82
C ARG A 53 6.74 -8.41 1.55
N THR A 54 5.48 -8.34 1.20
CA THR A 54 4.54 -7.33 1.66
C THR A 54 3.31 -7.96 2.28
N ILE A 55 2.60 -7.20 3.10
CA ILE A 55 1.31 -7.55 3.68
C ILE A 55 0.27 -6.60 3.10
N ALA A 56 -0.79 -7.15 2.53
CA ALA A 56 -1.90 -6.38 1.97
C ALA A 56 -2.80 -5.83 3.09
N MET A 57 -3.19 -4.56 2.95
CA MET A 57 -4.09 -3.87 3.90
C MET A 57 -5.58 -4.12 3.62
N ASP A 58 -5.89 -4.79 2.51
CA ASP A 58 -7.23 -5.19 2.10
C ASP A 58 -7.13 -6.50 1.29
N GLY A 59 -8.28 -7.02 0.80
CA GLY A 59 -8.36 -8.22 -0.02
C GLY A 59 -7.47 -8.17 -1.26
N THR A 60 -6.81 -9.30 -1.56
CA THR A 60 -5.93 -9.48 -2.73
C THR A 60 -6.65 -10.13 -3.91
N GLU A 61 -7.97 -10.32 -3.82
CA GLU A 61 -8.78 -10.92 -4.87
C GLU A 61 -8.71 -10.11 -6.16
N GLY A 62 -8.20 -10.75 -7.22
CA GLY A 62 -8.05 -10.13 -8.52
C GLY A 62 -6.69 -9.51 -8.79
N LEU A 63 -5.79 -9.47 -7.79
CA LEU A 63 -4.38 -9.16 -8.00
C LEU A 63 -3.69 -10.32 -8.75
N LYS A 64 -2.89 -10.00 -9.76
CA LYS A 64 -2.23 -10.97 -10.63
C LYS A 64 -0.73 -10.76 -10.65
N ARG A 65 -0.01 -11.83 -10.96
CA ARG A 65 1.43 -11.75 -11.25
C ARG A 65 1.66 -10.83 -12.45
N GLY A 66 2.67 -9.99 -12.34
CA GLY A 66 3.01 -8.98 -13.35
C GLY A 66 2.29 -7.64 -13.16
N ASP A 67 1.30 -7.54 -12.27
CA ASP A 67 0.64 -6.26 -11.99
C ASP A 67 1.64 -5.24 -11.44
N GLU A 68 1.48 -4.00 -11.88
CA GLU A 68 2.34 -2.89 -11.49
C GLU A 68 2.07 -2.48 -10.04
N VAL A 69 3.15 -2.27 -9.31
CA VAL A 69 3.17 -1.78 -7.93
C VAL A 69 4.04 -0.53 -7.87
N ILE A 70 3.56 0.51 -7.21
CA ILE A 70 4.22 1.81 -7.08
C ILE A 70 4.72 1.98 -5.65
N ASP A 71 6.01 2.29 -5.50
CA ASP A 71 6.60 2.66 -4.21
C ASP A 71 6.28 4.13 -3.88
N THR A 72 5.60 4.35 -2.74
CA THR A 72 5.26 5.69 -2.24
C THR A 72 6.45 6.42 -1.59
N GLY A 73 7.53 5.69 -1.30
CA GLY A 73 8.72 6.16 -0.63
C GLY A 73 8.56 6.42 0.87
N ASN A 74 7.37 6.18 1.43
CA ASN A 74 7.04 6.46 2.83
C ASN A 74 6.27 5.30 3.45
N PRO A 75 6.23 5.17 4.78
CA PRO A 75 5.24 4.33 5.45
C PRO A 75 3.80 4.79 5.16
N ILE A 76 2.84 3.95 5.54
CA ILE A 76 1.42 4.31 5.48
C ILE A 76 1.22 5.59 6.28
N LYS A 77 0.70 6.64 5.63
CA LYS A 77 0.39 7.92 6.26
C LYS A 77 -1.11 8.04 6.44
N VAL A 78 -1.52 8.51 7.61
CA VAL A 78 -2.92 8.67 7.99
C VAL A 78 -3.17 10.10 8.45
N PRO A 79 -4.39 10.64 8.27
CA PRO A 79 -4.74 11.96 8.79
C PRO A 79 -4.71 11.95 10.32
N VAL A 80 -4.17 13.03 10.90
CA VAL A 80 -4.10 13.26 12.36
C VAL A 80 -4.54 14.69 12.68
N GLY A 81 -4.88 14.94 13.95
CA GLY A 81 -5.32 16.26 14.42
C GLY A 81 -6.80 16.30 14.82
N PRO A 82 -7.27 17.43 15.38
CA PRO A 82 -8.64 17.58 15.86
C PRO A 82 -9.71 17.32 14.80
N GLU A 83 -9.39 17.50 13.52
CA GLU A 83 -10.28 17.27 12.38
C GLU A 83 -10.67 15.79 12.20
N THR A 84 -9.95 14.87 12.86
CA THR A 84 -10.26 13.44 12.89
C THR A 84 -11.31 13.08 13.95
N LEU A 85 -11.61 13.97 14.91
CA LEU A 85 -12.54 13.69 16.00
C LEU A 85 -13.97 13.46 15.46
N GLY A 86 -14.56 12.33 15.85
CA GLY A 86 -15.89 11.93 15.40
C GLY A 86 -15.95 11.39 13.96
N ARG A 87 -14.80 11.16 13.33
CA ARG A 87 -14.67 10.47 12.04
C ARG A 87 -14.41 8.98 12.25
N ILE A 88 -14.87 8.14 11.32
CA ILE A 88 -14.49 6.72 11.26
C ILE A 88 -13.54 6.55 10.09
N ILE A 89 -12.33 6.07 10.39
CA ILE A 89 -11.21 6.00 9.44
C ILE A 89 -10.68 4.56 9.44
N ASN A 90 -10.34 4.03 8.26
CA ASN A 90 -9.76 2.70 8.11
C ASN A 90 -8.24 2.70 8.38
N VAL A 91 -7.62 1.51 8.29
CA VAL A 91 -6.19 1.30 8.59
C VAL A 91 -5.24 2.13 7.71
N ILE A 92 -5.66 2.50 6.50
CA ILE A 92 -4.86 3.30 5.57
C ILE A 92 -5.22 4.79 5.58
N GLY A 93 -6.03 5.24 6.53
CA GLY A 93 -6.34 6.65 6.71
C GLY A 93 -7.52 7.18 5.89
N GLU A 94 -8.27 6.33 5.21
CA GLU A 94 -9.45 6.74 4.43
C GLU A 94 -10.72 6.79 5.29
N PRO A 95 -11.56 7.83 5.14
CA PRO A 95 -12.83 7.91 5.85
C PRO A 95 -13.86 6.92 5.29
N ILE A 96 -14.48 6.16 6.19
CA ILE A 96 -15.51 5.17 5.85
C ILE A 96 -16.90 5.54 6.41
N ASP A 97 -17.04 6.76 6.93
CA ASP A 97 -18.28 7.28 7.54
C ASP A 97 -19.22 8.00 6.56
N GLN A 98 -18.90 8.00 5.26
CA GLN A 98 -19.65 8.70 4.20
C GLN A 98 -19.78 10.23 4.38
N LYS A 99 -18.98 10.85 5.26
CA LYS A 99 -18.98 12.31 5.50
C LYS A 99 -17.98 13.08 4.61
N GLY A 100 -17.53 12.47 3.52
CA GLY A 100 -16.51 13.05 2.62
C GLY A 100 -15.08 13.02 3.20
N PRO A 101 -14.11 13.72 2.57
CA PRO A 101 -12.71 13.68 2.99
C PRO A 101 -12.45 14.21 4.40
N VAL A 102 -11.41 13.71 5.08
CA VAL A 102 -10.88 14.32 6.32
C VAL A 102 -9.75 15.27 5.91
N LYS A 103 -9.97 16.58 6.04
CA LYS A 103 -8.95 17.58 5.71
C LYS A 103 -8.19 17.95 6.97
N THR A 104 -7.01 17.37 7.15
CA THR A 104 -6.08 17.73 8.23
C THR A 104 -5.08 18.77 7.75
N LYS A 105 -4.48 19.50 8.68
CA LYS A 105 -3.28 20.29 8.40
C LYS A 105 -2.08 19.34 8.35
N ASP A 106 -1.12 19.63 7.48
CA ASP A 106 0.14 18.86 7.35
C ASP A 106 0.92 18.78 8.66
#